data_AF-A0A9D8JKZ1-F1
#
_entry.id   AF-A0A9D8JKZ1-F1
#
_cell.length_a   1.000
_cell.length_b   1.000
_cell.length_c   1.000
_cell.angle_alpha   90.00
_cell.angle_beta   90.00
_cell.angle_gamma   90.00
#
_symmetry.space_group_name_H-M   'P 1'
#
loop_
_entity.id
_entity.type
_entity.pdbx_description
1 polymer ?
#
loop_
_entity_poly.entity_id
_entity_poly.type
_entity_poly.pdbx_seq_one_letter_code
_entity_poly.pdbx_strand_id
1 'polypeptide(L)' 'MDSYLVRIYRKKEDNPRLLVGTVEEPGGNGKKAFSNIHELWEILIPIKRAPTQLKRTKNSKRTPDMKQS' A
#
# COMPACT_ATOMS: atom_id res chain seq x y z
N MET A 1 -21.93 -7.63 -5.26
CA MET A 1 -20.91 -7.71 -4.20
C MET A 1 -19.59 -7.88 -4.91
N ASP A 2 -18.68 -6.93 -4.73
CA ASP A 2 -17.34 -7.02 -5.31
C ASP A 2 -16.48 -7.95 -4.45
N SER A 3 -15.72 -8.82 -5.11
CA SER A 3 -14.82 -9.75 -4.43
C SER A 3 -13.40 -9.18 -4.44
N TYR A 4 -12.68 -9.34 -3.33
CA TYR A 4 -11.29 -8.87 -3.21
C TYR A 4 -10.44 -9.95 -2.54
N LEU A 5 -9.23 -10.16 -3.06
CA LEU A 5 -8.19 -10.94 -2.39
C LEU A 5 -7.31 -9.97 -1.59
N VAL A 6 -7.35 -10.09 -0.26
CA VAL A 6 -6.54 -9.27 0.65
C VAL A 6 -5.45 -10.14 1.26
N ARG A 7 -4.17 -9.77 1.05
CA ARG A 7 -3.01 -10.40 1.68
C ARG A 7 -2.48 -9.47 2.77
N ILE A 8 -2.40 -9.97 4.00
CA ILE A 8 -1.94 -9.21 5.16
C ILE A 8 -0.63 -9.82 5.65
N TYR A 9 0.37 -8.97 5.82
CA TYR A 9 1.67 -9.29 6.40
C TYR A 9 1.90 -8.42 7.62
N ARG A 10 2.24 -9.06 8.74
CA ARG A 10 2.55 -8.37 10.00
C ARG A 10 4.07 -8.29 10.15
N LYS A 11 4.59 -7.09 10.38
CA LYS A 11 6.04 -6.89 10.52
C LYS A 11 6.44 -6.88 12.01
N LYS A 12 6.83 -8.06 12.52
CA LYS A 12 7.48 -8.30 13.84
C LYS A 12 6.67 -7.94 15.11
N GLU A 13 7.11 -8.57 16.20
CA GLU A 13 6.48 -8.66 17.52
C GLU A 13 6.37 -7.30 18.25
N ASP A 14 7.31 -6.38 18.03
CA ASP A 14 7.39 -5.10 18.76
C ASP A 14 6.37 -4.04 18.34
N ASN A 15 5.75 -4.16 17.16
CA ASN A 15 4.82 -3.14 16.67
C ASN A 15 3.60 -3.77 15.99
N PRO A 16 2.61 -4.22 16.78
CA PRO A 16 1.42 -4.90 16.28
C PRO A 16 0.55 -4.04 15.36
N ARG A 17 0.74 -2.72 15.39
CA ARG A 17 0.04 -1.73 14.57
C ARG A 17 0.60 -1.61 13.15
N LEU A 18 1.77 -2.19 12.88
CA LEU A 18 2.44 -2.11 11.58
C LEU A 18 1.98 -3.28 10.70
N LEU A 19 0.96 -3.00 9.90
CA LEU A 19 0.26 -3.97 9.06
C LEU A 19 0.42 -3.58 7.60
N VAL A 20 1.15 -4.38 6.83
CA VAL A 20 1.37 -4.14 5.41
C VAL A 20 0.69 -5.22 4.59
N GLY A 21 0.21 -4.92 3.41
CA GLY A 21 -0.54 -5.89 2.63
C GLY A 21 -0.78 -5.49 1.19
N THR A 22 -1.50 -6.35 0.47
CA THR A 22 -1.92 -6.08 -0.90
C THR A 22 -3.38 -6.46 -1.10
N VAL A 23 -4.11 -5.66 -1.85
CA VAL A 23 -5.48 -5.92 -2.33
C VAL A 23 -5.42 -6.18 -3.83
N GLU A 24 -6.14 -7.20 -4.27
CA GLU A 24 -6.26 -7.62 -5.66
C GLU A 24 -7.73 -7.90 -5.99
N GLU A 25 -8.20 -7.41 -7.13
CA GLU A 25 -9.53 -7.71 -7.66
C GLU A 25 -9.45 -8.96 -8.55
N PRO A 26 -10.30 -9.97 -8.34
CA PRO A 26 -10.36 -11.15 -9.20
C PRO A 26 -10.65 -10.75 -10.66
N GLY A 27 -9.73 -11.06 -11.56
CA GLY A 27 -9.84 -10.69 -12.98
C GLY A 27 -9.39 -9.26 -13.31
N GLY A 28 -8.92 -8.49 -12.33
CA GLY A 28 -8.33 -7.16 -12.53
C GLY A 28 -6.82 -7.21 -12.78
N ASN A 29 -6.30 -6.27 -13.57
CA ASN A 29 -4.88 -6.23 -13.95
C ASN A 29 -3.95 -5.56 -12.91
N GLY A 30 -4.36 -5.44 -11.64
CA GLY A 30 -3.62 -4.61 -10.68
C GLY A 30 -3.69 -5.07 -9.22
N LYS A 31 -2.55 -4.96 -8.53
CA LYS A 31 -2.43 -5.12 -7.07
C LYS A 31 -2.14 -3.77 -6.43
N LYS A 32 -2.96 -3.38 -5.45
CA LYS A 32 -2.75 -2.18 -4.63
C LYS A 32 -2.10 -2.59 -3.31
N ALA A 33 -0.99 -1.98 -2.96
CA ALA A 33 -0.36 -2.21 -1.66
C ALA A 33 -0.93 -1.23 -0.63
N PHE A 34 -1.02 -1.67 0.62
CA PHE A 34 -1.38 -0.83 1.77
C PHE A 34 -0.39 -1.06 2.92
N SER A 35 -0.22 -0.04 3.74
CA SER A 35 0.73 -0.01 4.87
C SER A 35 0.06 0.16 6.23
N ASN A 36 -1.27 0.35 6.24
CA ASN A 36 -2.10 0.48 7.43
C ASN A 36 -3.57 0.16 7.10
N ILE A 37 -4.40 0.05 8.14
CA ILE A 37 -5.83 -0.28 8.00
C ILE A 37 -6.60 0.84 7.29
N HIS A 38 -6.27 2.12 7.51
CA HIS A 38 -6.98 3.24 6.87
C HIS A 38 -6.82 3.21 5.34
N GLU A 39 -5.61 2.95 4.84
CA GLU A 39 -5.35 2.77 3.41
C GLU A 39 -6.14 1.60 2.82
N LEU A 40 -6.29 0.49 3.57
CA LEU A 40 -7.12 -0.64 3.15
C LEU A 40 -8.59 -0.21 2.98
N TRP A 41 -9.13 0.56 3.94
CA TRP A 41 -10.49 1.08 3.87
C TRP A 41 -10.70 2.00 2.67
N GLU A 42 -9.74 2.88 2.35
CA GLU A 42 -9.80 3.74 1.17
C GLU A 42 -9.78 2.96 -0.14
N ILE A 43 -9.09 1.81 -0.18
CA ILE A 43 -9.04 0.93 -1.36
C ILE A 43 -10.38 0.19 -1.54
N LEU A 44 -10.97 -0.31 -0.45
CA LEU A 44 -12.19 -1.13 -0.48
C LEU A 44 -13.47 -0.30 -0.56
N ILE A 45 -13.45 0.95 -0.10
CA ILE A 45 -14.56 1.88 -0.26
C ILE A 45 -14.22 2.83 -1.39
N PRO A 46 -14.71 2.59 -2.62
CA PRO A 46 -14.71 3.63 -3.63
C PRO A 46 -15.71 4.70 -3.18
N ILE A 47 -15.25 5.66 -2.37
CA ILE A 47 -15.92 6.95 -2.29
C ILE A 47 -15.94 7.42 -3.74
N LYS A 48 -17.13 7.68 -4.29
CA LYS A 48 -17.34 8.21 -5.65
C LYS A 48 -16.61 9.55 -5.79
N ARG A 49 -15.30 9.51 -5.94
CA ARG A 49 -14.44 10.63 -6.24
C ARG A 49 -13.76 10.24 -7.54
N ALA A 50 -13.92 11.12 -8.52
CA ALA A 50 -13.39 11.07 -9.87
C ALA A 50 -11.96 10.48 -9.91
N PRO A 51 -11.54 9.88 -11.04
CA PRO A 51 -10.32 9.08 -11.13
C PRO A 51 -9.08 9.95 -10.91
N THR A 52 -8.67 10.11 -9.66
CA THR A 52 -7.38 10.70 -9.34
C THR A 52 -6.35 9.60 -9.43
N GLN A 53 -5.62 9.60 -10.53
CA GLN A 53 -4.40 8.80 -10.70
C GLN A 53 -3.45 9.10 -9.54
N LEU A 54 -3.48 8.28 -8.49
CA LEU A 54 -2.49 8.34 -7.43
C LEU A 54 -1.19 7.78 -7.99
N LYS A 55 -0.40 8.67 -8.60
CA LYS A 55 0.99 8.42 -8.97
C LYS A 55 1.73 7.93 -7.73
N ARG A 56 2.06 6.65 -7.77
CA ARG A 56 2.91 5.94 -6.81
C ARG A 56 4.27 6.65 -6.79
N THR A 57 4.56 7.40 -5.73
CA THR A 57 5.88 7.99 -5.50
C THR A 57 6.87 6.86 -5.23
N LYS A 58 7.78 6.62 -6.19
CA LYS A 58 8.99 5.84 -5.97
C LYS A 58 9.91 6.64 -5.04
N ASN A 59 9.77 6.50 -3.73
CA ASN A 59 10.81 6.96 -2.80
C ASN A 59 11.95 5.93 -2.78
N SER A 60 12.79 5.95 -3.82
CA SER A 60 14.10 5.28 -3.78
C SER A 60 15.01 6.14 -2.92
N LYS A 61 15.25 5.68 -1.68
CA LYS A 61 16.38 6.14 -0.87
C LYS A 61 17.66 6.08 -1.73
N ARG A 62 18.24 7.23 -2.03
CA ARG A 62 19.64 7.36 -2.44
C ARG A 62 20.30 8.33 -1.46
N THR A 63 20.91 7.76 -0.43
CA THR A 63 22.13 8.33 0.14
C THR A 63 23.21 7.28 -0.09
N PRO A 64 24.32 7.69 -0.70
CA PRO A 64 25.58 7.39 -0.05
C PRO A 64 26.48 8.62 0.09
N ASP A 65 27.05 8.70 1.29
CA ASP A 65 28.41 9.12 1.61
C ASP A 65 28.86 10.56 1.33
N MET A 66 28.70 11.34 2.40
CA MET A 66 29.71 12.22 3.01
C MET A 66 31.15 11.90 2.55
N LYS A 67 31.72 12.72 1.66
CA LYS A 67 33.17 12.78 1.45
C LYS A 67 33.76 13.81 2.40
N GLN A 68 34.50 13.31 3.39
CA GLN A 68 35.56 14.05 4.06
C GLN A 68 36.72 14.26 3.07
N SER A 69 37.20 15.50 2.94
CA SER A 69 38.63 15.88 2.86
C SER A 69 38.74 17.39 2.67
#